data_AF-A0A2V5ZVC4-F1
#
_entry.id   AF-A0A2V5ZVC4-F1
#
_cell.length_a   1.000
_cell.length_b   1.000
_cell.length_c   1.000
_cell.angle_alpha   90.00
_cell.angle_beta   90.00
_cell.angle_gamma   90.00
#
_symmetry.space_group_name_H-M   'P 1'
#
loop_
_entity.id
_entity.type
_entity.pdbx_description
1 polymer ?
#
loop_
_entity_poly.entity_id
_entity_poly.type
_entity_poly.pdbx_seq_one_letter_code
_entity_poly.pdbx_strand_id
1 'polypeptide(L)'
;MFAAVITTIQEPTRGVVKLVEKLAECGGLLVVAGDKQGPAHFRSQHFAEGCRVDFLALADQHASEFDLARKLPVGSYSRKNIAYLHAIAAGVDFLYETDDDKVSPPWKAGDDLPHNIKPPGLSIVLDECRAGSE
;
A
#
# COMPACT_ATOMS: atom_id res chain seq x y z
N MET A 1 5.23 -9.77 -8.36
CA MET A 1 5.47 -8.49 -7.65
C MET A 1 4.39 -8.27 -6.60
N PHE A 2 4.79 -7.98 -5.36
CA PHE A 2 3.88 -7.69 -4.25
C PHE A 2 3.65 -6.18 -4.13
N ALA A 3 2.42 -5.75 -3.87
CA ALA A 3 2.12 -4.36 -3.56
C ALA A 3 1.30 -4.20 -2.28
N ALA A 4 1.54 -3.11 -1.56
CA ALA A 4 0.61 -2.59 -0.57
C ALA A 4 -0.07 -1.31 -1.08
N VAL A 5 -1.33 -1.12 -0.75
CA VAL A 5 -2.09 0.10 -1.07
C VAL A 5 -2.63 0.75 0.20
N ILE A 6 -2.48 2.07 0.27
CA ILE A 6 -2.98 2.89 1.39
C ILE A 6 -3.60 4.18 0.86
N THR A 7 -4.40 4.82 1.72
CA THR A 7 -4.75 6.25 1.60
C THR A 7 -4.03 7.04 2.67
N THR A 8 -3.78 8.33 2.44
CA THR A 8 -3.17 9.19 3.46
C THR A 8 -3.64 10.65 3.38
N ILE A 9 -3.71 11.28 4.55
CA ILE A 9 -3.82 12.74 4.72
C ILE A 9 -2.66 13.32 5.55
N GLN A 10 -1.59 12.55 5.74
CA GLN A 10 -0.50 12.92 6.64
C GLN A 10 0.85 12.51 6.08
N GLU A 11 1.92 13.03 6.68
CA GLU A 11 3.27 12.58 6.39
C GLU A 11 3.46 11.09 6.75
N PRO A 12 4.44 10.39 6.14
CA PRO A 12 4.67 8.97 6.39
C PRO A 12 4.79 8.65 7.88
N THR A 13 3.92 7.76 8.36
CA THR A 13 3.95 7.32 9.76
C THR A 13 5.05 6.30 10.02
N ARG A 14 5.34 6.05 11.29
CA ARG A 14 6.21 4.93 11.70
C ARG A 14 5.69 3.57 11.21
N GLY A 15 4.36 3.40 11.10
CA GLY A 15 3.75 2.19 10.54
C GLY A 15 4.07 2.05 9.05
N VAL A 16 3.93 3.13 8.30
CA VAL A 16 4.27 3.16 6.86
C VAL A 16 5.76 2.92 6.63
N VAL A 17 6.65 3.51 7.44
CA VAL A 17 8.10 3.24 7.34
C VAL A 17 8.39 1.74 7.46
N LYS A 18 7.82 1.06 8.46
CA LYS A 18 7.97 -0.40 8.63
C LYS A 18 7.36 -1.19 7.48
N LEU A 19 6.25 -0.73 6.92
CA LEU A 19 5.63 -1.35 5.74
C LEU A 19 6.57 -1.27 4.54
N VAL A 20 7.20 -0.11 4.32
CA VAL A 20 8.19 0.08 3.25
C VAL A 20 9.41 -0.82 3.46
N GLU A 21 9.91 -0.95 4.69
CA GLU A 21 10.99 -1.90 5.04
C GLU A 21 10.62 -3.34 4.66
N LYS A 22 9.39 -3.79 4.99
CA LYS A 22 8.91 -5.14 4.67
C LYS A 22 8.73 -5.39 3.18
N LEU A 23 8.24 -4.39 2.45
CA LEU A 23 8.13 -4.45 0.99
C LEU A 23 9.51 -4.46 0.32
N ALA A 24 10.48 -3.74 0.87
CA ALA A 24 11.84 -3.71 0.33
C ALA A 24 12.50 -5.09 0.36
N GLU A 25 12.21 -5.93 1.37
CA GLU A 25 12.71 -7.31 1.48
C GLU A 25 12.33 -8.19 0.26
N CYS A 26 11.28 -7.84 -0.50
CA CYS A 26 10.85 -8.56 -1.69
C CYS A 26 10.79 -7.71 -2.98
N GLY A 27 11.41 -6.52 -3.00
CA GLY A 27 11.36 -5.64 -4.17
C GLY A 27 9.93 -5.12 -4.46
N GLY A 28 9.12 -4.94 -3.42
CA GLY A 28 7.71 -4.62 -3.51
C GLY A 28 7.40 -3.16 -3.86
N LEU A 29 6.10 -2.89 -4.02
CA LEU A 29 5.54 -1.59 -4.36
C LEU A 29 4.60 -1.10 -3.25
N LEU A 30 4.78 0.14 -2.78
CA LEU A 30 3.78 0.84 -2.00
C LEU A 30 3.08 1.86 -2.92
N VAL A 31 1.76 1.76 -3.07
CA VAL A 31 0.95 2.79 -3.75
C VAL A 31 0.15 3.56 -2.72
N VAL A 32 0.28 4.88 -2.73
CA VAL A 32 -0.28 5.79 -1.73
C VAL A 32 -1.21 6.77 -2.42
N ALA A 33 -2.52 6.65 -2.17
CA ALA A 33 -3.49 7.65 -2.61
C ALA A 33 -3.57 8.80 -1.58
N GLY A 34 -3.06 9.98 -1.94
CA GLY A 34 -3.24 11.19 -1.15
C GLY A 34 -4.67 11.74 -1.23
N ASP A 35 -5.05 12.60 -0.28
CA ASP A 35 -6.30 13.36 -0.33
C ASP A 35 -6.03 14.84 -0.03
N LYS A 36 -7.08 15.69 -0.05
CA LYS A 36 -6.99 17.16 0.02
C LYS A 36 -6.20 17.70 1.22
N GLN A 37 -6.23 17.01 2.35
CA GLN A 37 -5.51 17.41 3.57
C GLN A 37 -4.09 16.83 3.64
N GLY A 38 -3.73 15.96 2.69
CA GLY A 38 -2.46 15.24 2.67
C GLY A 38 -1.27 16.07 2.20
N PRO A 39 -0.07 15.49 2.33
CA PRO A 39 1.15 16.17 1.94
C PRO A 39 1.25 16.29 0.41
N ALA A 40 1.95 17.32 -0.06
CA ALA A 40 2.22 17.48 -1.50
C ALA A 40 3.20 16.41 -2.03
N HIS A 41 4.00 15.83 -1.14
CA HIS A 41 4.96 14.78 -1.44
C HIS A 41 4.94 13.74 -0.33
N PHE A 42 5.14 12.48 -0.65
CA PHE A 42 5.19 11.41 0.35
C PHE A 42 6.59 10.82 0.40
N ARG A 43 7.44 11.38 1.25
CA ARG A 43 8.87 11.04 1.34
C ARG A 43 9.32 10.97 2.79
N SER A 44 10.27 10.08 3.07
CA SER A 44 10.91 9.97 4.38
C SER A 44 12.36 9.54 4.20
N GLN A 45 13.26 10.11 5.02
CA GLN A 45 14.65 9.66 5.10
C GLN A 45 14.80 8.22 5.62
N HIS A 46 13.72 7.66 6.18
CA HIS A 46 13.68 6.31 6.74
C HIS A 46 13.10 5.27 5.78
N PHE A 47 12.69 5.66 4.57
CA PHE A 47 12.25 4.69 3.58
C PHE A 47 13.43 3.84 3.11
N ALA A 48 13.30 2.52 3.30
CA ALA A 48 14.28 1.56 2.85
C ALA A 48 14.41 1.61 1.31
N GLU A 49 15.65 1.50 0.83
CA GLU A 49 15.92 1.25 -0.58
C GLU A 49 15.38 -0.13 -0.99
N GLY A 50 15.06 -0.31 -2.26
CA GLY A 50 14.51 -1.58 -2.77
C GLY A 50 12.99 -1.70 -2.71
N CYS A 51 12.28 -0.75 -2.09
CA CYS A 51 10.84 -0.60 -2.24
C CYS A 51 10.52 0.56 -3.18
N ARG A 52 9.68 0.32 -4.20
CA ARG A 52 9.13 1.40 -5.03
C ARG A 52 7.97 2.05 -4.27
N VAL A 53 7.98 3.37 -4.16
CA VAL A 53 6.87 4.12 -3.55
C VAL A 53 6.25 5.06 -4.57
N ASP A 54 5.02 4.76 -4.95
CA ASP A 54 4.22 5.57 -5.87
C ASP A 54 3.20 6.38 -5.08
N PHE A 55 3.44 7.68 -4.98
CA PHE A 55 2.48 8.61 -4.38
C PHE A 55 1.62 9.26 -5.46
N LEU A 56 0.31 9.10 -5.32
CA LEU A 56 -0.69 9.70 -6.19
C LEU A 56 -1.34 10.87 -5.44
N ALA A 57 -0.83 12.08 -5.64
CA ALA A 57 -1.47 13.26 -5.09
C ALA A 57 -2.88 13.42 -5.69
N LEU A 58 -3.77 14.17 -5.03
CA LEU A 58 -5.15 14.31 -5.48
C LEU A 58 -5.24 14.82 -6.94
N ALA A 59 -4.34 15.74 -7.32
CA ALA A 59 -4.25 16.25 -8.69
C ALA A 59 -3.80 15.17 -9.68
N ASP A 60 -2.80 14.35 -9.31
CA ASP A 60 -2.29 13.26 -10.15
C ASP A 60 -3.35 12.18 -10.36
N GLN A 61 -4.14 11.86 -9.32
CA GLN A 61 -5.30 10.98 -9.46
C GLN A 61 -6.28 11.53 -10.49
N HIS A 62 -6.64 12.81 -10.41
CA HIS A 62 -7.58 13.43 -11.36
C HIS A 62 -7.04 13.50 -12.79
N ALA A 63 -5.73 13.68 -12.94
CA ALA A 63 -5.03 13.70 -14.23
C ALA A 63 -4.77 12.29 -14.81
N SER A 64 -4.94 11.23 -14.01
CA SER A 64 -4.75 9.86 -14.45
C SER A 64 -5.80 9.42 -15.49
N GLU A 65 -5.51 8.30 -16.15
CA GLU A 65 -6.41 7.61 -17.08
C GLU A 65 -7.66 7.03 -16.39
N PHE A 66 -7.69 6.96 -15.05
CA PHE A 66 -8.80 6.39 -14.32
C PHE A 66 -9.97 7.37 -14.22
N ASP A 67 -11.01 7.15 -15.03
CA ASP A 67 -12.30 7.88 -14.93
C ASP A 67 -12.88 7.88 -13.52
N LEU A 68 -12.61 6.82 -12.75
CA LEU A 68 -13.04 6.71 -11.37
C LEU A 68 -12.53 7.87 -10.51
N ALA A 69 -11.31 8.38 -10.75
CA ALA A 69 -10.72 9.45 -9.95
C ALA A 69 -11.55 10.74 -9.99
N ARG A 70 -12.22 11.02 -11.12
CA ARG A 70 -13.11 12.18 -11.31
C ARG A 70 -14.49 12.00 -10.66
N LYS A 71 -14.88 10.75 -10.34
CA LYS A 71 -16.19 10.40 -9.77
C LYS A 71 -16.15 10.23 -8.25
N LEU A 72 -14.99 9.89 -7.69
CA LEU A 72 -14.85 9.65 -6.25
C LEU A 72 -14.91 10.96 -5.45
N PRO A 73 -15.59 10.97 -4.30
CA PRO A 73 -15.58 12.12 -3.40
C PRO A 73 -14.16 12.42 -2.88
N VAL A 74 -13.90 13.70 -2.61
CA VAL A 74 -12.70 14.16 -1.90
C VAL A 74 -12.93 14.02 -0.39
N GLY A 75 -11.91 13.71 0.39
CA GLY A 75 -12.01 13.47 1.84
C GLY A 75 -12.64 12.12 2.16
N SER A 76 -12.34 11.10 1.36
CA SER A 76 -12.99 9.78 1.47
C SER A 76 -12.00 8.66 1.24
N TYR A 77 -12.05 7.64 2.10
CA TYR A 77 -11.30 6.39 1.94
C TYR A 77 -11.57 5.69 0.60
N SER A 78 -12.68 6.00 -0.07
CA SER A 78 -12.95 5.50 -1.43
C SER A 78 -11.87 5.88 -2.45
N ARG A 79 -11.08 6.93 -2.19
CA ARG A 79 -9.90 7.32 -2.98
C ARG A 79 -8.84 6.22 -3.05
N LYS A 80 -8.82 5.27 -2.10
CA LYS A 80 -7.95 4.07 -2.13
C LYS A 80 -8.15 3.25 -3.41
N ASN A 81 -9.37 3.25 -3.98
CA ASN A 81 -9.69 2.63 -5.26
C ASN A 81 -8.74 3.05 -6.39
N ILE A 82 -8.21 4.28 -6.36
CA ILE A 82 -7.23 4.72 -7.36
C ILE A 82 -5.86 4.07 -7.15
N ALA A 83 -5.44 3.85 -5.90
CA ALA A 83 -4.23 3.10 -5.59
C ALA A 83 -4.33 1.63 -6.03
N TYR A 84 -5.49 0.98 -5.89
CA TYR A 84 -5.69 -0.37 -6.44
C TYR A 84 -5.55 -0.40 -7.95
N LEU A 85 -6.24 0.51 -8.67
CA LEU A 85 -6.17 0.55 -10.12
C LEU A 85 -4.75 0.78 -10.62
N HIS A 86 -4.01 1.66 -9.95
CA HIS A 86 -2.60 1.93 -10.25
C HIS A 86 -1.71 0.71 -9.99
N ALA A 87 -1.89 0.02 -8.85
CA ALA A 87 -1.16 -1.20 -8.54
C ALA A 87 -1.46 -2.32 -9.56
N ILE A 88 -2.73 -2.51 -9.93
CA ILE A 88 -3.15 -3.49 -10.94
C ILE A 88 -2.54 -3.14 -12.31
N ALA A 89 -2.56 -1.87 -12.70
CA ALA A 89 -1.95 -1.40 -13.94
C ALA A 89 -0.42 -1.61 -13.95
N ALA A 90 0.23 -1.59 -12.79
CA ALA A 90 1.64 -1.92 -12.63
C ALA A 90 1.95 -3.44 -12.71
N GLY A 91 0.93 -4.30 -12.87
CA GLY A 91 1.10 -5.75 -13.07
C GLY A 91 1.45 -6.52 -11.80
N VAL A 92 0.94 -6.08 -10.64
CA VAL A 92 1.18 -6.76 -9.36
C VAL A 92 0.45 -8.11 -9.31
N ASP A 93 1.10 -9.12 -8.75
CA ASP A 93 0.51 -10.46 -8.57
C ASP A 93 -0.27 -10.57 -7.25
N PHE A 94 0.18 -9.81 -6.25
CA PHE A 94 -0.37 -9.81 -4.90
C PHE A 94 -0.56 -8.38 -4.41
N LEU A 95 -1.70 -8.14 -3.78
CA LEU A 95 -2.06 -6.82 -3.28
C LEU A 95 -2.57 -6.94 -1.84
N TYR A 96 -1.95 -6.15 -0.95
CA TYR A 96 -2.32 -6.00 0.44
C TYR A 96 -2.87 -4.60 0.70
N GLU A 97 -4.02 -4.50 1.36
CA GLU A 97 -4.60 -3.22 1.76
C GLU A 97 -4.31 -2.95 3.24
N THR A 98 -3.90 -1.72 3.56
CA THR A 98 -3.91 -1.23 4.95
C THR A 98 -4.23 0.26 5.01
N ASP A 99 -4.29 0.80 6.21
CA ASP A 99 -4.37 2.23 6.51
C ASP A 99 -3.03 2.73 7.07
N ASP A 100 -2.76 4.02 6.94
CA ASP A 100 -1.50 4.66 7.32
C ASP A 100 -1.39 5.00 8.82
N ASP A 101 -2.53 5.03 9.52
CA ASP A 101 -2.67 5.35 10.94
C ASP A 101 -2.57 4.14 11.89
N LYS A 102 -2.52 2.93 11.34
CA LYS A 102 -2.39 1.70 12.13
C LYS A 102 -0.97 1.54 12.68
N VAL A 103 -0.72 2.12 13.87
CA VAL A 103 0.48 1.89 14.68
C VAL A 103 0.33 0.61 15.50
N SER A 104 0.30 -0.52 14.80
CA SER A 104 0.39 -1.92 15.26
C SER A 104 -0.65 -2.74 14.51
N PRO A 105 -0.31 -3.95 14.02
CA PRO A 105 -1.35 -4.91 13.72
C PRO A 105 -2.11 -5.23 15.04
N PRO A 106 -3.44 -5.39 15.05
CA PRO A 106 -4.13 -6.05 16.16
C PRO A 106 -3.75 -7.54 16.28
N TRP A 107 -2.87 -8.03 15.41
CA TRP A 107 -2.52 -9.43 15.23
C TRP A 107 -1.14 -9.74 15.85
N LYS A 108 -1.03 -10.85 16.59
CA LYS A 108 0.27 -11.41 16.93
C LYS A 108 0.79 -12.17 15.71
N ALA A 109 2.06 -11.97 15.37
CA ALA A 109 2.73 -12.78 14.35
C ALA A 109 2.59 -14.27 14.73
N GLY A 110 1.79 -15.02 13.96
CA GLY A 110 1.50 -16.44 14.19
C GLY A 110 0.03 -16.86 14.09
N ASP A 111 -0.93 -15.93 14.19
CA ASP A 111 -2.36 -16.30 14.23
C ASP A 111 -2.95 -16.62 12.83
N ASP A 112 -2.33 -16.15 11.76
CA ASP A 112 -2.79 -16.33 10.37
C ASP A 112 -1.76 -17.08 9.51
N LEU A 113 -1.24 -18.21 10.01
CA LEU A 113 -0.48 -19.11 9.15
C LEU A 113 -1.33 -19.57 7.96
N PRO A 114 -0.80 -19.55 6.73
CA PRO A 114 -1.54 -19.77 5.47
C PRO A 114 -2.26 -21.13 5.38
N HIS A 115 -1.99 -22.06 6.29
CA HIS A 115 -2.60 -23.39 6.33
C HIS A 115 -4.06 -23.39 6.80
N ASN A 116 -4.58 -22.28 7.37
CA ASN A 116 -5.92 -22.22 7.94
C ASN A 116 -6.91 -21.33 7.17
N ILE A 117 -6.47 -20.65 6.10
CA ILE A 117 -7.33 -19.83 5.25
C ILE A 117 -7.77 -20.68 4.04
N LYS A 118 -9.02 -21.16 4.06
CA LYS A 118 -9.67 -21.73 2.87
C LYS A 118 -10.24 -20.59 2.02
N PRO A 119 -9.77 -20.36 0.77
CA PRO A 119 -10.21 -19.20 0.01
C PRO A 119 -11.60 -19.46 -0.60
N PRO A 120 -12.47 -18.44 -0.57
CA PRO A 120 -12.81 -17.79 -1.83
C PRO A 120 -12.77 -16.27 -1.65
N GLY A 121 -11.78 -15.62 -2.28
CA GLY A 121 -11.64 -14.17 -2.27
C GLY A 121 -10.26 -13.72 -1.81
N LEU A 122 -9.71 -12.74 -2.54
CA LEU A 122 -8.42 -12.08 -2.35
C LEU A 122 -8.00 -11.97 -0.87
N SER A 123 -6.96 -12.71 -0.47
CA SER A 123 -6.17 -12.44 0.73
C SER A 123 -4.83 -13.14 0.60
N ILE A 124 -3.74 -12.37 0.50
CA ILE A 124 -2.40 -12.87 0.80
C ILE A 124 -1.73 -11.87 1.74
N VAL A 125 -1.49 -12.38 2.95
CA VAL A 125 -0.80 -11.76 4.07
C VAL A 125 0.71 -11.78 3.81
N LEU A 126 1.39 -10.68 4.14
CA LEU A 126 2.84 -10.58 4.21
C LEU A 126 3.38 -11.51 5.32
N ASP A 127 3.72 -12.75 4.99
CA ASP A 127 4.57 -13.57 5.87
C ASP A 127 5.50 -14.58 5.14
N GLU A 128 6.01 -14.24 3.94
CA GLU A 128 7.13 -14.98 3.33
C GLU A 128 8.17 -14.10 2.61
N CYS A 129 8.54 -12.95 3.19
CA CYS A 129 9.84 -12.33 2.87
C CYS A 129 10.95 -13.02 3.69
N ARG A 130 11.15 -14.33 3.51
CA ARG A 130 12.41 -14.97 3.94
C ARG A 130 13.35 -14.93 2.75
N ALA A 131 14.46 -14.21 2.91
CA ALA A 131 15.63 -14.37 2.08
C ALA A 131 16.11 -15.84 2.19
N GLY A 132 15.68 -16.66 1.25
CA GLY A 132 16.24 -17.99 1.04
C GLY A 132 17.54 -17.82 0.27
N SER A 133 18.66 -17.92 0.98
CA SER A 133 19.95 -18.26 0.41
C SER A 133 19.93 -19.72 -0.01
N GLU A 134 20.01 -19.98 -1.32
CA GLU A 134 20.68 -21.15 -1.89
C GLU A 134 21.90 -20.70 -2.68
#